data_AF-A0A8X6JF21-F1
#
_entry.id   AF-A0A8X6JF21-F1
#
_cell.length_a   1.000
_cell.length_b   1.000
_cell.length_c   1.000
_cell.angle_alpha   90.00
_cell.angle_beta   90.00
_cell.angle_gamma   90.00
#
_symmetry.space_group_name_H-M   'P 1'
#
loop_
_entity.id
_entity.type
_entity.pdbx_description
1 polymer ?
#
loop_
_entity_poly.entity_id
_entity_poly.type
_entity_poly.pdbx_seq_one_letter_code
_entity_poly.pdbx_strand_id
1 'polypeptide(L)'
;MFRFKFTKCFSFKPVKPERRTRRRLDVSYLPFFSNSQDIEFKQVNLNSAADEVRYSFIVHKSVTCLDLSVGEYRNREKLCYTMCAYKNKILSRRYILYKYHLDVTNSLDDNVSKFNESIYKICSHNECFYLNEVSIVDKSVYNIEFMSYVKEAIQKSNHKIRSVMRFIKFLNVQKGDLVTIYYDFLELMAEEREDSELVYKFLQIEPLFLNELFFYNYKPHLVDFVLYHATRLKRRLLDEVRIDWRPSLFIGSLECLSLLIKYGYNYPFFREQYLLCFKGAIEYYIREHRGSDVNLAGNSFSSKRRRYLFLHTVFFLLCNDSIQSTESKELVYLFWESIPDAFFTRNELNHACDKHHFMEPERSILIQNYESKVSSSKSMETPIPRSLVHLCRCSIRECMGSNFELPFGVDSLLIPEDFKKYLRLEIPYESEST
;
A
#
# COMPACT_ATOMS: atom_id res chain seq x y z
N MET A 1 -10.22 -8.43 32.35
CA MET A 1 -11.25 -9.19 33.08
C MET A 1 -12.62 -8.68 32.64
N PHE A 2 -13.30 -9.36 31.72
CA PHE A 2 -14.72 -9.15 31.41
C PHE A 2 -15.34 -10.52 31.08
N ARG A 3 -16.48 -10.84 31.71
CA ARG A 3 -17.26 -12.07 31.49
C ARG A 3 -18.58 -11.68 30.85
N PHE A 4 -18.96 -12.37 29.78
CA PHE A 4 -20.35 -12.40 29.31
C PHE A 4 -20.85 -13.84 29.31
N LYS A 5 -22.07 -14.02 29.81
CA LYS A 5 -22.79 -15.28 29.94
C LYS A 5 -24.02 -15.17 29.03
N PHE A 6 -24.21 -16.14 28.14
CA PHE A 6 -25.47 -16.29 27.42
C PHE A 6 -25.96 -17.74 27.53
N THR A 7 -27.17 -17.89 28.06
CA THR A 7 -27.98 -19.11 28.02
C THR A 7 -28.98 -18.99 26.88
N LYS A 8 -29.16 -20.05 26.09
CA LYS A 8 -30.38 -20.23 25.30
C LYS A 8 -30.70 -21.70 25.10
N CYS A 9 -31.85 -22.12 25.63
CA CYS A 9 -32.48 -23.40 25.35
C CYS A 9 -33.21 -23.31 24.00
N PHE A 10 -33.14 -24.36 23.19
CA PHE A 10 -34.12 -24.61 22.13
C PHE A 10 -34.56 -26.07 22.19
N SER A 11 -35.87 -26.28 22.31
CA SER A 11 -36.52 -27.57 22.09
C SER A 11 -37.18 -27.54 20.71
N PHE A 12 -36.90 -28.56 19.90
CA PHE A 12 -37.60 -28.76 18.63
C PHE A 12 -38.51 -29.99 18.73
N LYS A 13 -39.79 -29.80 18.37
CA LYS A 13 -40.75 -30.87 18.17
C LYS A 13 -40.65 -31.38 16.73
N PRO A 14 -40.73 -32.70 16.47
CA PRO A 14 -40.71 -33.24 15.13
C PRO A 14 -42.08 -33.06 14.44
N VAL A 15 -42.06 -32.54 13.22
CA VAL A 15 -43.20 -32.51 12.30
C VAL A 15 -43.19 -33.81 11.48
N LYS A 16 -44.31 -34.53 11.48
CA LYS A 16 -44.48 -35.78 10.72
C LYS A 16 -44.74 -35.49 9.24
N PRO A 17 -44.20 -36.30 8.30
CA PRO A 17 -44.59 -36.25 6.90
C PRO A 17 -45.78 -37.18 6.60
N GLU A 18 -46.73 -36.69 5.79
CA GLU A 18 -47.78 -37.50 5.13
C GLU A 18 -47.37 -37.97 3.72
N ARG A 19 -48.06 -39.00 3.26
CA ARG A 19 -47.63 -40.08 2.34
C ARG A 19 -47.93 -39.85 0.85
N ARG A 20 -47.14 -40.51 -0.01
CA ARG A 20 -47.52 -41.30 -1.24
C ARG A 20 -46.21 -41.73 -1.95
N THR A 21 -45.95 -42.88 -2.57
CA THR A 21 -46.51 -44.25 -2.66
C THR A 21 -45.45 -45.11 -3.41
N ARG A 22 -45.17 -46.35 -2.95
CA ARG A 22 -44.66 -47.56 -3.69
C ARG A 22 -43.40 -47.40 -4.58
N ARG A 23 -42.28 -48.10 -4.35
CA ARG A 23 -42.08 -49.57 -4.43
C ARG A 23 -40.89 -50.02 -3.55
N ARG A 24 -41.05 -51.19 -2.94
CA ARG A 24 -40.10 -51.95 -2.12
C ARG A 24 -38.95 -52.55 -2.95
N LEU A 25 -37.75 -52.54 -2.37
CA LEU A 25 -36.88 -53.72 -2.29
C LEU A 25 -36.29 -53.72 -0.87
N ASP A 26 -36.64 -54.76 -0.11
CA ASP A 26 -36.16 -55.03 1.25
C ASP A 26 -34.71 -55.52 1.21
N VAL A 27 -33.84 -54.96 2.05
CA VAL A 27 -32.79 -55.73 2.74
C VAL A 27 -32.68 -55.24 4.20
N SER A 28 -33.01 -56.19 5.08
CA SER A 28 -32.86 -56.33 6.52
C SER A 28 -31.93 -55.39 7.33
N TYR A 29 -32.53 -54.78 8.35
CA TYR A 29 -32.10 -54.62 9.76
C TYR A 29 -30.64 -54.84 10.15
N LEU A 30 -30.04 -53.81 10.77
CA LEU A 30 -29.23 -53.89 12.01
C LEU A 30 -29.38 -52.57 12.82
N PRO A 31 -29.19 -52.57 14.15
CA PRO A 31 -29.94 -51.74 15.09
C PRO A 31 -29.42 -50.31 15.26
N PHE A 32 -30.37 -49.38 15.43
CA PHE A 32 -30.18 -48.05 15.99
C PHE A 32 -29.66 -48.15 17.43
N PHE A 33 -28.41 -47.76 17.67
CA PHE A 33 -27.98 -47.32 18.99
C PHE A 33 -28.33 -45.83 19.14
N SER A 34 -29.46 -45.56 19.79
CA SER A 34 -29.84 -44.22 20.25
C SER A 34 -29.12 -43.90 21.57
N ASN A 35 -27.82 -43.62 21.50
CA ASN A 35 -27.13 -42.90 22.57
C ASN A 35 -26.77 -41.52 22.03
N SER A 36 -27.71 -40.59 22.07
CA SER A 36 -27.41 -39.17 21.90
C SER A 36 -26.65 -38.71 23.13
N GLN A 37 -25.32 -38.91 23.13
CA GLN A 37 -24.45 -38.13 23.98
C GLN A 37 -24.55 -36.68 23.49
N ASP A 38 -24.97 -35.77 24.36
CA ASP A 38 -24.93 -34.33 24.08
C ASP A 38 -23.47 -33.95 23.79
N ILE A 39 -23.16 -33.70 22.52
CA ILE A 39 -21.84 -33.24 22.11
C ILE A 39 -21.78 -31.74 22.44
N GLU A 40 -21.10 -31.40 23.54
CA GLU A 40 -20.75 -30.01 23.83
C GLU A 40 -19.65 -29.55 22.88
N PHE A 41 -20.00 -28.63 21.97
CA PHE A 41 -19.01 -27.95 21.15
C PHE A 41 -18.22 -26.96 22.01
N LYS A 42 -16.89 -27.17 22.11
CA LYS A 42 -15.99 -26.18 22.72
C LYS A 42 -15.42 -25.29 21.63
N GLN A 43 -15.79 -24.02 21.68
CA GLN A 43 -15.05 -22.97 20.99
C GLN A 43 -13.66 -22.86 21.64
N VAL A 44 -12.62 -23.08 20.83
CA VAL A 44 -11.23 -22.89 21.26
C VAL A 44 -10.73 -21.61 20.58
N ASN A 45 -10.58 -20.54 21.36
CA ASN A 45 -10.00 -19.29 20.88
C ASN A 45 -8.49 -19.37 21.05
N LEU A 46 -7.75 -19.27 19.94
CA LEU A 46 -6.30 -19.18 19.91
C LEU A 46 -5.93 -17.70 20.04
N ASN A 47 -5.35 -17.31 21.17
CA ASN A 47 -5.12 -15.90 21.49
C ASN A 47 -3.63 -15.50 21.41
N SER A 48 -2.75 -16.42 21.04
CA SER A 48 -1.31 -16.19 20.93
C SER A 48 -0.70 -17.07 19.84
N ALA A 49 0.42 -16.66 19.24
CA ALA A 49 1.12 -17.50 18.27
C ALA A 49 1.65 -18.81 18.89
N ALA A 50 1.92 -18.81 20.20
CA ALA A 50 2.27 -20.03 20.93
C ALA A 50 1.10 -21.04 20.95
N ASP A 51 -0.13 -20.57 21.11
CA ASP A 51 -1.32 -21.42 21.00
C ASP A 51 -1.51 -21.89 19.56
N GLU A 52 -1.25 -21.03 18.57
CA GLU A 52 -1.35 -21.40 17.17
C GLU A 52 -0.32 -22.47 16.77
N VAL A 53 0.95 -22.32 17.16
CA VAL A 53 1.94 -23.40 17.01
C VAL A 53 1.49 -24.63 17.80
N ARG A 54 0.91 -24.51 18.99
CA ARG A 54 0.50 -25.68 19.77
C ARG A 54 -0.68 -26.44 19.16
N TYR A 55 -1.59 -25.76 18.47
CA TYR A 55 -2.90 -26.30 18.06
C TYR A 55 -3.17 -26.29 16.53
N SER A 56 -2.43 -25.50 15.72
CA SER A 56 -2.61 -25.40 14.26
C SER A 56 -1.73 -26.38 13.49
N PHE A 57 -2.34 -27.28 12.72
CA PHE A 57 -1.62 -28.27 11.91
C PHE A 57 -0.92 -27.66 10.67
N ILE A 58 -1.40 -26.50 10.19
CA ILE A 58 -0.91 -25.79 9.00
C ILE A 58 0.37 -25.03 9.31
N VAL A 59 0.43 -24.38 10.47
CA VAL A 59 1.62 -23.66 10.93
C VAL A 59 2.80 -24.62 11.12
N HIS A 60 2.56 -25.85 11.61
CA HIS A 60 3.61 -26.88 11.70
C HIS A 60 4.20 -27.26 10.32
N LYS A 61 3.38 -27.40 9.27
CA LYS A 61 3.85 -27.69 7.90
C LYS A 61 4.64 -26.53 7.29
N SER A 62 4.28 -25.30 7.63
CA SER A 62 4.83 -24.07 7.01
C SER A 62 6.06 -23.54 7.74
N VAL A 63 6.20 -23.82 9.04
CA VAL A 63 7.34 -23.37 9.87
C VAL A 63 8.48 -24.40 9.86
N THR A 64 8.21 -25.69 9.64
CA THR A 64 9.26 -26.73 9.56
C THR A 64 10.23 -26.56 8.39
N CYS A 65 9.84 -25.87 7.32
CA CYS A 65 10.73 -25.50 6.21
C CYS A 65 11.38 -24.11 6.38
N LEU A 66 11.00 -23.35 7.42
CA LEU A 66 11.52 -22.02 7.76
C LEU A 66 12.55 -22.06 8.91
N ASP A 67 13.04 -23.24 9.30
CA ASP A 67 14.19 -23.33 10.21
C ASP A 67 15.46 -22.81 9.50
N LEU A 68 15.65 -21.49 9.57
CA LEU A 68 16.76 -20.76 9.00
C LEU A 68 18.05 -20.92 9.83
N SER A 69 17.98 -21.58 11.00
CA SER A 69 19.16 -21.83 11.87
C SER A 69 20.06 -22.96 11.37
N VAL A 70 19.63 -23.73 10.36
CA VAL A 70 20.32 -24.97 9.91
C VAL A 70 21.05 -24.81 8.58
N GLY A 71 21.24 -23.57 8.10
CA GLY A 71 21.86 -23.29 6.81
C GLY A 71 23.36 -23.60 6.69
N GLU A 72 24.08 -23.85 7.80
CA GLU A 72 25.55 -23.97 7.79
C GLU A 72 26.14 -25.31 8.26
N TYR A 73 25.35 -26.33 8.58
CA TYR A 73 25.92 -27.65 8.94
C TYR A 73 25.59 -28.73 7.91
N ARG A 74 26.46 -28.83 6.90
CA ARG A 74 26.65 -30.07 6.14
C ARG A 74 27.30 -31.13 7.05
N ASN A 75 26.57 -32.23 7.25
CA ASN A 75 27.00 -33.65 7.14
C ASN A 75 26.66 -34.56 8.34
N ARG A 76 25.90 -35.60 8.00
CA ARG A 76 25.91 -36.95 8.57
C ARG A 76 25.33 -37.15 9.97
N GLU A 77 24.03 -36.92 10.10
CA GLU A 77 23.14 -37.95 10.67
C GLU A 77 21.91 -38.06 9.78
N LYS A 78 21.37 -39.27 9.60
CA LYS A 78 20.18 -39.53 8.77
C LYS A 78 18.98 -38.74 9.33
N LEU A 79 18.81 -37.51 8.87
CA LEU A 79 17.64 -36.68 9.17
C LEU A 79 16.40 -37.33 8.54
N CYS A 80 15.32 -37.37 9.32
CA CYS A 80 14.07 -38.02 8.97
C CYS A 80 13.38 -37.31 7.80
N TYR A 81 13.48 -37.87 6.60
CA TYR A 81 12.89 -37.29 5.38
C TYR A 81 11.39 -37.57 5.18
N THR A 82 10.73 -38.24 6.13
CA THR A 82 9.29 -38.50 6.03
C THR A 82 8.54 -37.87 7.20
N MET A 83 7.44 -37.19 6.87
CA MET A 83 6.55 -36.56 7.84
C MET A 83 6.05 -37.55 8.90
N CYS A 84 5.90 -38.83 8.54
CA CYS A 84 5.60 -39.91 9.48
C CYS A 84 6.67 -40.14 10.55
N ALA A 85 7.97 -40.07 10.21
CA ALA A 85 9.05 -40.33 11.16
C ALA A 85 9.18 -39.19 12.20
N TYR A 86 8.85 -37.96 11.82
CA TYR A 86 8.80 -36.82 12.73
C TYR A 86 7.52 -36.81 13.58
N LYS A 87 6.36 -37.14 12.98
CA LYS A 87 5.07 -37.29 13.70
C LYS A 87 5.11 -38.36 14.79
N ASN A 88 5.89 -39.42 14.60
CA ASN A 88 6.09 -40.48 15.60
C ASN A 88 6.97 -40.05 16.79
N LYS A 89 7.74 -38.97 16.68
CA LYS A 89 8.65 -38.49 17.74
C LYS A 89 8.04 -37.40 18.63
N ILE A 90 7.06 -36.62 18.16
CA ILE A 90 6.51 -35.48 18.91
C ILE A 90 5.27 -35.89 19.74
N LEU A 91 5.51 -36.55 20.87
CA LEU A 91 4.57 -36.83 21.97
C LEU A 91 3.69 -38.09 21.82
N SER A 92 3.85 -38.98 22.80
CA SER A 92 3.11 -40.23 23.00
C SER A 92 1.58 -40.07 23.08
N ARG A 93 1.07 -38.85 23.26
CA ARG A 93 -0.37 -38.55 23.32
C ARG A 93 -1.04 -38.36 21.95
N ARG A 94 -0.28 -38.10 20.87
CA ARG A 94 -0.83 -37.99 19.50
C ARG A 94 -1.04 -39.34 18.81
N TYR A 95 -0.47 -40.42 19.36
CA TYR A 95 -0.68 -41.79 18.88
C TYR A 95 -2.17 -42.17 18.85
N ILE A 96 -2.98 -41.67 19.77
CA ILE A 96 -4.43 -41.94 19.81
C ILE A 96 -5.14 -41.37 18.57
N LEU A 97 -4.87 -40.13 18.18
CA LEU A 97 -5.53 -39.51 17.01
C LEU A 97 -5.18 -40.27 15.72
N TYR A 98 -3.91 -40.67 15.58
CA TYR A 98 -3.44 -41.48 14.45
C TYR A 98 -3.96 -42.92 14.48
N LYS A 99 -3.95 -43.57 15.65
CA LYS A 99 -4.41 -44.96 15.86
C LYS A 99 -5.90 -45.12 15.59
N TYR A 100 -6.69 -44.08 15.83
CA TYR A 100 -8.15 -44.10 15.64
C TYR A 100 -8.62 -43.35 14.39
N HIS A 101 -7.72 -42.96 13.48
CA HIS A 101 -8.05 -42.21 12.26
C HIS A 101 -8.89 -40.94 12.51
N LEU A 102 -8.67 -40.28 13.65
CA LEU A 102 -9.32 -39.02 14.01
C LEU A 102 -8.59 -37.79 13.42
N ASP A 103 -7.64 -38.03 12.52
CA ASP A 103 -6.90 -36.99 11.81
C ASP A 103 -7.79 -36.41 10.70
N VAL A 104 -7.54 -35.14 10.37
CA VAL A 104 -8.28 -34.42 9.32
C VAL A 104 -8.04 -35.13 7.97
N THR A 105 -9.10 -35.47 7.23
CA THR A 105 -8.95 -36.15 5.94
C THR A 105 -8.16 -35.27 4.96
N ASN A 106 -7.36 -35.85 4.07
CA ASN A 106 -6.56 -35.10 3.08
C ASN A 106 -7.42 -34.09 2.27
N SER A 107 -8.71 -34.38 2.07
CA SER A 107 -9.66 -33.48 1.43
C SER A 107 -9.95 -32.19 2.21
N LEU A 108 -9.89 -32.23 3.54
CA LEU A 108 -10.04 -31.04 4.39
C LEU A 108 -8.74 -30.21 4.45
N ASP A 109 -7.57 -30.86 4.46
CA ASP A 109 -6.27 -30.20 4.31
C ASP A 109 -6.19 -29.41 2.98
N ASP A 110 -6.71 -29.98 1.89
CA ASP A 110 -6.79 -29.32 0.59
C ASP A 110 -7.81 -28.17 0.56
N ASN A 111 -8.85 -28.21 1.39
CA ASN A 111 -9.84 -27.15 1.47
C ASN A 111 -9.38 -25.97 2.33
N VAL A 112 -8.65 -26.23 3.43
CA VAL A 112 -8.14 -25.17 4.30
C VAL A 112 -6.97 -24.44 3.62
N SER A 113 -6.18 -25.12 2.79
CA SER A 113 -5.10 -24.50 2.00
C SER A 113 -5.58 -23.69 0.79
N LYS A 114 -6.82 -23.91 0.33
CA LYS A 114 -7.46 -23.18 -0.79
C LYS A 114 -8.35 -22.02 -0.34
N PHE A 115 -8.16 -21.52 0.88
CA PHE A 115 -8.93 -20.42 1.46
C PHE A 115 -8.76 -19.13 0.63
N ASN A 116 -9.57 -18.97 -0.41
CA ASN A 116 -9.75 -17.72 -1.13
C ASN A 116 -10.72 -16.83 -0.35
N GLU A 117 -10.34 -15.57 -0.16
CA GLU A 117 -11.02 -14.55 0.64
C GLU A 117 -12.51 -14.31 0.28
N SER A 118 -12.99 -14.82 -0.86
CA SER A 118 -14.36 -14.63 -1.34
C SER A 118 -15.39 -15.64 -0.81
N ILE A 119 -15.01 -16.68 -0.05
CA ILE A 119 -15.94 -17.72 0.42
C ILE A 119 -16.27 -17.51 1.91
N TYR A 120 -16.86 -16.35 2.23
CA TYR A 120 -17.61 -16.19 3.50
C TYR A 120 -19.04 -16.74 3.41
N LYS A 121 -19.40 -17.37 2.29
CA LYS A 121 -20.72 -17.97 2.09
C LYS A 121 -20.56 -19.40 1.56
N ILE A 122 -21.06 -20.33 2.34
CA ILE A 122 -21.37 -21.73 2.00
C ILE A 122 -20.20 -22.71 2.19
N CYS A 123 -19.90 -23.01 3.45
CA CYS A 123 -19.53 -24.37 3.85
C CYS A 123 -20.61 -24.94 4.77
N SER A 124 -21.87 -24.88 4.34
CA SER A 124 -22.94 -25.73 4.88
C SER A 124 -22.99 -26.99 4.03
N HIS A 125 -22.78 -28.14 4.64
CA HIS A 125 -22.89 -29.50 4.06
C HIS A 125 -21.58 -30.17 3.60
N ASN A 126 -20.60 -30.25 4.50
CA ASN A 126 -19.84 -31.50 4.59
C ASN A 126 -19.83 -31.94 6.05
N GLU A 127 -20.44 -33.09 6.32
CA GLU A 127 -20.51 -33.78 7.62
C GLU A 127 -19.13 -34.33 8.02
N CYS A 128 -18.10 -33.49 7.99
CA CYS A 128 -16.83 -33.82 8.63
C CYS A 128 -16.87 -33.37 10.09
N PHE A 129 -16.56 -34.33 10.94
CA PHE A 129 -16.80 -34.33 12.36
C PHE A 129 -15.88 -33.36 13.14
N TYR A 130 -16.49 -32.56 14.03
CA TYR A 130 -15.95 -31.92 15.25
C TYR A 130 -15.12 -30.61 15.20
N LEU A 131 -14.91 -29.95 14.07
CA LEU A 131 -14.34 -28.59 14.06
C LEU A 131 -15.15 -27.68 13.14
N ASN A 132 -15.97 -26.82 13.73
CA ASN A 132 -16.92 -25.99 12.99
C ASN A 132 -16.23 -24.83 12.25
N GLU A 133 -15.22 -24.24 12.87
CA GLU A 133 -14.42 -23.14 12.31
C GLU A 133 -13.12 -22.99 13.11
N VAL A 134 -11.98 -22.95 12.42
CA VAL A 134 -10.72 -22.44 13.00
C VAL A 134 -10.46 -21.12 12.31
N SER A 135 -10.87 -20.04 12.95
CA SER A 135 -10.55 -18.69 12.50
C SER A 135 -9.40 -18.15 13.35
N ILE A 136 -8.37 -17.61 12.72
CA ILE A 136 -7.40 -16.75 13.41
C ILE A 136 -8.16 -15.47 13.74
N VAL A 137 -8.49 -15.27 15.02
CA VAL A 137 -9.34 -14.18 15.50
C VAL A 137 -8.73 -12.82 15.16
N ASP A 138 -7.40 -12.75 15.12
CA ASP A 138 -6.68 -11.56 14.72
C ASP A 138 -5.47 -11.92 13.85
N LYS A 139 -5.66 -11.89 12.53
CA LYS A 139 -4.58 -12.09 11.55
C LYS A 139 -3.45 -11.08 11.77
N SER A 140 -3.73 -9.90 12.33
CA SER A 140 -2.71 -8.88 12.56
C SER A 140 -1.70 -9.33 13.61
N VAL A 141 -2.13 -9.97 14.70
CA VAL A 141 -1.23 -10.46 15.75
C VAL A 141 -0.28 -11.54 15.21
N TYR A 142 -0.81 -12.51 14.46
CA TYR A 142 0.02 -13.54 13.82
C TYR A 142 1.01 -12.92 12.85
N ASN A 143 0.54 -12.01 11.98
CA ASN A 143 1.39 -11.36 10.99
C ASN A 143 2.49 -10.53 11.68
N ILE A 144 2.19 -9.78 12.74
CA ILE A 144 3.17 -8.97 13.46
C ILE A 144 4.27 -9.85 14.06
N GLU A 145 3.92 -10.90 14.80
CA GLU A 145 4.91 -11.78 15.43
C GLU A 145 5.72 -12.57 14.39
N PHE A 146 5.06 -13.10 13.36
CA PHE A 146 5.72 -13.81 12.28
C PHE A 146 6.66 -12.87 11.50
N MET A 147 6.24 -11.65 11.18
CA MET A 147 7.10 -10.66 10.51
C MET A 147 8.30 -10.29 11.38
N SER A 148 8.12 -10.14 12.69
CA SER A 148 9.24 -9.88 13.61
C SER A 148 10.27 -10.99 13.56
N TYR A 149 9.84 -12.25 13.58
CA TYR A 149 10.72 -13.40 13.45
C TYR A 149 11.45 -13.44 12.10
N VAL A 150 10.74 -13.17 11.00
CA VAL A 150 11.32 -13.11 9.66
C VAL A 150 12.37 -12.00 9.58
N LYS A 151 12.07 -10.82 10.12
CA LYS A 151 13.01 -9.69 10.19
C LYS A 151 14.27 -10.06 10.96
N GLU A 152 14.13 -10.65 12.15
CA GLU A 152 15.27 -11.09 12.97
C GLU A 152 16.11 -12.15 12.25
N ALA A 153 15.47 -13.13 11.62
CA ALA A 153 16.15 -14.20 10.89
C ALA A 153 16.91 -13.66 9.67
N ILE A 154 16.34 -12.69 8.95
CA ILE A 154 17.02 -12.01 7.84
C ILE A 154 18.18 -11.17 8.35
N GLN A 155 17.99 -10.39 9.43
CA GLN A 155 19.04 -9.56 10.02
C GLN A 155 20.25 -10.37 10.50
N LYS A 156 20.02 -11.56 11.06
CA LYS A 156 21.07 -12.50 11.49
C LYS A 156 21.72 -13.28 10.35
N SER A 157 21.18 -13.20 9.13
CA SER A 157 21.69 -13.95 7.99
C SER A 157 22.94 -13.28 7.39
N ASN A 158 23.98 -14.07 7.10
CA ASN A 158 25.13 -13.62 6.30
C ASN A 158 24.75 -13.28 4.84
N HIS A 159 23.53 -13.63 4.41
CA HIS A 159 23.03 -13.45 3.05
C HIS A 159 21.66 -12.76 3.05
N LYS A 160 21.57 -11.63 3.77
CA LYS A 160 20.33 -10.88 4.01
C LYS A 160 19.45 -10.73 2.75
N ILE A 161 20.01 -10.24 1.66
CA ILE A 161 19.26 -9.97 0.43
C ILE A 161 18.80 -11.25 -0.29
N ARG A 162 19.63 -12.29 -0.30
CA ARG A 162 19.20 -13.60 -0.82
C ARG A 162 18.06 -14.17 0.02
N SER A 163 18.08 -13.97 1.34
CA SER A 163 17.01 -14.38 2.26
C SER A 163 15.72 -13.58 2.00
N VAL A 164 15.81 -12.26 1.84
CA VAL A 164 14.69 -11.39 1.42
C VAL A 164 14.08 -11.91 0.12
N MET A 165 14.87 -12.11 -0.94
CA MET A 165 14.36 -12.57 -2.24
C MET A 165 13.73 -13.97 -2.19
N ARG A 166 14.21 -14.86 -1.33
CA ARG A 166 13.56 -16.17 -1.10
C ARG A 166 12.22 -15.99 -0.40
N PHE A 167 12.17 -15.14 0.61
CA PHE A 167 10.96 -14.88 1.37
C PHE A 167 9.90 -14.21 0.51
N ILE A 168 10.26 -13.23 -0.31
CA ILE A 168 9.31 -12.57 -1.21
C ILE A 168 8.70 -13.56 -2.22
N LYS A 169 9.49 -14.49 -2.76
CA LYS A 169 8.95 -15.56 -3.62
C LYS A 169 7.91 -16.41 -2.90
N PHE A 170 8.09 -16.63 -1.60
CA PHE A 170 7.11 -17.30 -0.75
C PHE A 170 5.88 -16.42 -0.50
N LEU A 171 6.05 -15.13 -0.25
CA LEU A 171 4.96 -14.17 -0.08
C LEU A 171 4.08 -14.05 -1.33
N ASN A 172 4.65 -14.10 -2.53
CA ASN A 172 3.86 -14.05 -3.77
C ASN A 172 2.81 -15.17 -3.90
N VAL A 173 2.97 -16.26 -3.15
CA VAL A 173 1.98 -17.34 -3.10
C VAL A 173 0.86 -17.02 -2.12
N GLN A 174 1.13 -16.23 -1.09
CA GLN A 174 0.22 -15.83 -0.02
C GLN A 174 -0.24 -14.40 -0.27
N LYS A 175 -1.39 -14.20 -0.92
CA LYS A 175 -2.00 -12.88 -1.14
C LYS A 175 -2.50 -12.28 0.18
N GLY A 176 -1.59 -11.91 1.06
CA GLY A 176 -1.87 -11.34 2.37
C GLY A 176 -1.44 -9.88 2.48
N ASP A 177 -2.02 -9.20 3.45
CA ASP A 177 -1.72 -7.81 3.78
C ASP A 177 -0.35 -7.72 4.48
N LEU A 178 0.70 -7.60 3.66
CA LEU A 178 2.11 -7.69 4.06
C LEU A 178 2.86 -6.39 3.80
N VAL A 179 2.15 -5.29 3.55
CA VAL A 179 2.73 -4.00 3.18
C VAL A 179 3.87 -3.57 4.11
N THR A 180 3.74 -3.80 5.42
CA THR A 180 4.76 -3.44 6.42
C THR A 180 6.11 -4.13 6.20
N ILE A 181 6.12 -5.41 5.80
CA ILE A 181 7.39 -6.13 5.60
C ILE A 181 8.11 -5.69 4.33
N TYR A 182 7.35 -5.25 3.31
CA TYR A 182 7.95 -4.71 2.11
C TYR A 182 8.78 -3.44 2.41
N TYR A 183 8.37 -2.61 3.37
CA TYR A 183 9.19 -1.48 3.83
C TYR A 183 10.49 -1.94 4.48
N ASP A 184 10.40 -2.87 5.42
CA ASP A 184 11.58 -3.40 6.11
C ASP A 184 12.58 -4.03 5.12
N PHE A 185 12.09 -4.70 4.08
CA PHE A 185 12.92 -5.24 3.02
C PHE A 185 13.54 -4.16 2.15
N LEU A 186 12.78 -3.10 1.82
CA LEU A 186 13.29 -1.99 1.05
C LEU A 186 14.34 -1.19 1.82
N GLU A 187 14.14 -0.96 3.12
CA GLU A 187 15.14 -0.37 4.02
C GLU A 187 16.42 -1.20 4.03
N LEU A 188 16.29 -2.52 4.17
CA LEU A 188 17.45 -3.40 4.16
C LEU A 188 18.18 -3.37 2.82
N MET A 189 17.46 -3.33 1.70
CA MET A 189 18.07 -3.17 0.36
C MET A 189 18.79 -1.82 0.22
N ALA A 190 18.22 -0.76 0.80
CA ALA A 190 18.83 0.57 0.79
C ALA A 190 20.11 0.63 1.64
N GLU A 191 20.12 -0.03 2.80
CA GLU A 191 21.30 -0.14 3.67
C GLU A 191 22.44 -0.93 3.03
N GLU A 192 22.13 -2.06 2.38
CA GLU A 192 23.12 -2.95 1.75
C GLU A 192 23.60 -2.44 0.37
N ARG A 193 23.02 -1.34 -0.15
CA ARG A 193 23.38 -0.70 -1.44
C ARG A 193 23.31 -1.65 -2.64
N GLU A 194 22.17 -2.31 -2.78
CA GLU A 194 21.97 -3.38 -3.77
C GLU A 194 21.94 -2.92 -5.24
N ASP A 195 22.04 -3.90 -6.15
CA ASP A 195 21.94 -3.67 -7.60
C ASP A 195 20.51 -3.24 -8.00
N SER A 196 20.44 -2.30 -8.94
CA SER A 196 19.19 -1.74 -9.46
C SER A 196 18.27 -2.81 -10.03
N GLU A 197 18.83 -3.83 -10.69
CA GLU A 197 18.06 -4.96 -11.24
C GLU A 197 17.33 -5.77 -10.15
N LEU A 198 17.95 -5.91 -8.97
CA LEU A 198 17.33 -6.62 -7.86
C LEU A 198 16.21 -5.79 -7.23
N VAL A 199 16.48 -4.50 -6.98
CA VAL A 199 15.48 -3.55 -6.47
C VAL A 199 14.28 -3.51 -7.41
N TYR A 200 14.50 -3.42 -8.72
CA TYR A 200 13.40 -3.39 -9.67
C TYR A 200 12.59 -4.70 -9.71
N LYS A 201 13.25 -5.87 -9.67
CA LYS A 201 12.55 -7.16 -9.52
C LYS A 201 11.72 -7.21 -8.25
N PHE A 202 12.20 -6.62 -7.17
CA PHE A 202 11.43 -6.50 -5.93
C PHE A 202 10.19 -5.63 -6.10
N LEU A 203 10.31 -4.48 -6.77
CA LEU A 203 9.18 -3.58 -7.02
C LEU A 203 8.11 -4.16 -7.95
N GLN A 204 8.49 -5.09 -8.85
CA GLN A 204 7.55 -5.76 -9.74
C GLN A 204 6.66 -6.80 -9.04
N ILE A 205 7.07 -7.27 -7.86
CA ILE A 205 6.39 -8.35 -7.15
C ILE A 205 5.05 -7.88 -6.60
N GLU A 206 5.00 -6.69 -6.00
CA GLU A 206 3.78 -6.13 -5.44
C GLU A 206 3.60 -4.67 -5.89
N PRO A 207 2.94 -4.43 -7.04
CA PRO A 207 2.69 -3.07 -7.54
C PRO A 207 1.93 -2.19 -6.55
N LEU A 208 1.05 -2.76 -5.71
CA LEU A 208 0.29 -2.02 -4.71
C LEU A 208 1.18 -1.43 -3.61
N PHE A 209 2.31 -2.09 -3.30
CA PHE A 209 3.27 -1.58 -2.33
C PHE A 209 3.83 -0.21 -2.75
N LEU A 210 3.92 0.10 -4.04
CA LEU A 210 4.36 1.42 -4.48
C LEU A 210 3.32 2.50 -4.17
N ASN A 211 2.02 2.21 -4.26
CA ASN A 211 0.99 3.16 -3.80
C ASN A 211 1.16 3.42 -2.30
N GLU A 212 1.37 2.37 -1.53
CA GLU A 212 1.67 2.46 -0.09
C GLU A 212 2.92 3.32 0.16
N LEU A 213 4.02 3.02 -0.53
CA LEU A 213 5.33 3.63 -0.31
C LEU A 213 5.32 5.13 -0.58
N PHE A 214 4.71 5.53 -1.69
CA PHE A 214 4.66 6.93 -2.02
C PHE A 214 3.62 7.68 -1.17
N PHE A 215 2.55 7.00 -0.71
CA PHE A 215 1.32 7.71 -0.30
C PHE A 215 0.73 7.36 1.06
N TYR A 216 1.24 6.37 1.80
CA TYR A 216 0.66 5.97 3.09
C TYR A 216 1.70 5.85 4.21
N ASN A 217 2.88 5.26 3.97
CA ASN A 217 3.97 5.24 4.96
C ASN A 217 5.18 6.02 4.46
N TYR A 218 5.14 7.32 4.66
CA TYR A 218 6.12 8.28 4.15
C TYR A 218 7.52 8.00 4.68
N LYS A 219 8.39 7.53 3.80
CA LYS A 219 9.84 7.46 4.02
C LYS A 219 10.53 8.05 2.78
N PRO A 220 10.76 9.37 2.72
CA PRO A 220 11.29 10.05 1.54
C PRO A 220 12.60 9.44 1.03
N HIS A 221 13.47 9.00 1.94
CA HIS A 221 14.73 8.34 1.57
C HIS A 221 14.50 7.03 0.79
N LEU A 222 13.45 6.26 1.09
CA LEU A 222 13.09 5.06 0.32
C LEU A 222 12.47 5.40 -1.03
N VAL A 223 11.71 6.49 -1.09
CA VAL A 223 11.19 7.01 -2.36
C VAL A 223 12.34 7.47 -3.26
N ASP A 224 13.31 8.22 -2.72
CA ASP A 224 14.52 8.64 -3.43
C ASP A 224 15.32 7.42 -3.91
N PHE A 225 15.50 6.40 -3.04
CA PHE A 225 16.16 5.14 -3.38
C PHE A 225 15.47 4.40 -4.54
N VAL A 226 14.14 4.26 -4.49
CA VAL A 226 13.36 3.61 -5.55
C VAL A 226 13.43 4.38 -6.86
N LEU A 227 13.28 5.70 -6.82
CA LEU A 227 13.37 6.56 -8.00
C LEU A 227 14.80 6.55 -8.59
N TYR A 228 15.83 6.52 -7.75
CA TYR A 228 17.23 6.36 -8.14
C TYR A 228 17.42 5.10 -8.98
N HIS A 229 17.01 3.94 -8.47
CA HIS A 229 17.19 2.66 -9.15
C HIS A 229 16.34 2.53 -10.42
N ALA A 230 15.09 3.03 -10.39
CA ALA A 230 14.25 3.07 -11.58
C ALA A 230 14.89 3.92 -12.70
N THR A 231 15.47 5.06 -12.34
CA THR A 231 16.15 5.97 -13.27
C THR A 231 17.42 5.34 -13.85
N ARG A 232 18.23 4.68 -13.02
CA ARG A 232 19.43 3.93 -13.47
C ARG A 232 19.09 2.85 -14.50
N LEU A 233 17.94 2.19 -14.35
CA LEU A 233 17.43 1.19 -15.30
C LEU A 233 16.67 1.78 -16.50
N LYS A 234 16.53 3.11 -16.58
CA LYS A 234 15.74 3.79 -17.60
C LYS A 234 14.28 3.31 -17.65
N ARG A 235 13.67 3.15 -16.47
CA ARG A 235 12.29 2.67 -16.29
C ARG A 235 11.40 3.77 -15.73
N ARG A 236 10.21 3.95 -16.33
CA ARG A 236 9.15 4.81 -15.79
C ARG A 236 8.29 4.01 -14.84
N LEU A 237 8.78 3.82 -13.61
CA LEU A 237 8.12 3.00 -12.60
C LEU A 237 6.63 3.38 -12.42
N LEU A 238 6.34 4.68 -12.40
CA LEU A 238 4.98 5.20 -12.18
C LEU A 238 4.03 4.93 -13.35
N ASP A 239 4.55 4.81 -14.57
CA ASP A 239 3.76 4.49 -15.76
C ASP A 239 3.48 2.97 -15.84
N GLU A 240 4.43 2.15 -15.40
CA GLU A 240 4.32 0.69 -15.42
C GLU A 240 3.36 0.16 -14.35
N VAL A 241 3.35 0.77 -13.17
CA VAL A 241 2.68 0.26 -11.96
C VAL A 241 1.22 0.69 -11.86
N ARG A 242 0.75 1.56 -12.77
CA ARG A 242 -0.61 2.16 -12.74
C ARG A 242 -0.95 2.72 -11.36
N ILE A 243 -0.02 3.48 -10.81
CA ILE A 243 -0.12 4.07 -9.49
C ILE A 243 -1.46 4.84 -9.37
N ASP A 244 -2.20 4.56 -8.30
CA ASP A 244 -3.41 5.31 -7.99
C ASP A 244 -3.00 6.59 -7.27
N TRP A 245 -2.98 7.70 -7.99
CA TRP A 245 -2.59 8.98 -7.41
C TRP A 245 -3.71 9.59 -6.56
N ARG A 246 -4.90 8.98 -6.45
CA ARG A 246 -5.97 9.57 -5.65
C ARG A 246 -5.55 9.74 -4.19
N PRO A 247 -5.06 8.71 -3.47
CA PRO A 247 -4.61 8.88 -2.09
C PRO A 247 -3.36 9.76 -1.99
N SER A 248 -2.50 9.73 -3.01
CA SER A 248 -1.25 10.49 -3.05
C SER A 248 -1.38 11.98 -2.90
N LEU A 249 -2.44 12.50 -3.49
CA LEU A 249 -2.65 13.93 -3.53
C LEU A 249 -3.18 14.39 -2.18
N PHE A 250 -3.92 13.53 -1.46
CA PHE A 250 -4.58 13.89 -0.19
C PHE A 250 -3.73 13.66 1.04
N ILE A 251 -2.87 12.66 1.02
CA ILE A 251 -2.13 12.21 2.21
C ILE A 251 -0.61 12.38 2.01
N GLY A 252 -0.14 12.37 0.76
CA GLY A 252 1.27 12.38 0.36
C GLY A 252 2.15 13.43 1.04
N SER A 253 3.32 13.03 1.54
CA SER A 253 4.30 14.00 2.03
C SER A 253 4.79 14.90 0.90
N LEU A 254 4.92 16.19 1.21
CA LEU A 254 5.43 17.22 0.31
C LEU A 254 6.82 16.86 -0.26
N GLU A 255 7.61 16.13 0.53
CA GLU A 255 8.93 15.63 0.16
C GLU A 255 8.88 14.57 -0.95
N CYS A 256 7.88 13.68 -0.95
CA CYS A 256 7.72 12.72 -2.05
C CYS A 256 7.46 13.45 -3.38
N LEU A 257 6.70 14.55 -3.35
CA LEU A 257 6.45 15.35 -4.54
C LEU A 257 7.72 16.07 -5.03
N SER A 258 8.52 16.61 -4.12
CA SER A 258 9.79 17.25 -4.50
C SER A 258 10.75 16.23 -5.11
N LEU A 259 10.78 14.99 -4.61
CA LEU A 259 11.53 13.89 -5.20
C LEU A 259 11.01 13.53 -6.60
N LEU A 260 9.70 13.43 -6.79
CA LEU A 260 9.13 13.19 -8.13
C LEU A 260 9.56 14.27 -9.13
N ILE A 261 9.51 15.54 -8.74
CA ILE A 261 9.98 16.66 -9.56
C ILE A 261 11.50 16.55 -9.80
N LYS A 262 12.30 16.22 -8.77
CA LYS A 262 13.76 16.01 -8.85
C LYS A 262 14.12 14.98 -9.94
N TYR A 263 13.36 13.88 -10.05
CA TYR A 263 13.54 12.84 -11.08
C TYR A 263 12.79 13.11 -12.41
N GLY A 264 12.23 14.30 -12.60
CA GLY A 264 11.60 14.70 -13.86
C GLY A 264 10.22 14.09 -14.09
N TYR A 265 9.50 13.69 -13.04
CA TYR A 265 8.09 13.31 -13.11
C TYR A 265 7.19 14.55 -13.02
N ASN A 266 7.15 15.34 -14.09
CA ASN A 266 6.25 16.50 -14.19
C ASN A 266 4.86 16.13 -14.75
N TYR A 267 4.71 14.91 -15.28
CA TYR A 267 3.55 14.46 -16.04
C TYR A 267 2.31 13.99 -15.26
N PRO A 268 2.39 13.47 -14.02
CA PRO A 268 1.20 12.85 -13.41
C PRO A 268 0.08 13.88 -13.12
N PHE A 269 0.40 15.16 -13.00
CA PHE A 269 -0.55 16.22 -12.61
C PHE A 269 -1.63 16.55 -13.65
N PHE A 270 -1.48 16.13 -14.91
CA PHE A 270 -2.38 16.57 -15.99
C PHE A 270 -3.33 15.48 -16.52
N ARG A 271 -3.47 14.33 -15.84
CA ARG A 271 -4.46 13.32 -16.25
C ARG A 271 -5.85 13.66 -15.76
N GLU A 272 -6.85 13.44 -16.62
CA GLU A 272 -8.23 13.85 -16.38
C GLU A 272 -8.90 13.18 -15.19
N GLN A 273 -8.52 11.93 -14.93
CA GLN A 273 -8.94 11.19 -13.76
C GLN A 273 -8.58 11.88 -12.43
N TYR A 274 -7.50 12.66 -12.36
CA TYR A 274 -7.10 13.34 -11.13
C TYR A 274 -7.88 14.63 -10.90
N LEU A 275 -8.44 15.25 -11.95
CA LEU A 275 -9.28 16.44 -11.82
C LEU A 275 -10.44 16.20 -10.86
N LEU A 276 -11.16 15.10 -11.09
CA LEU A 276 -12.32 14.71 -10.29
C LEU A 276 -11.94 14.46 -8.83
N CYS A 277 -10.73 13.99 -8.60
CA CYS A 277 -10.24 13.66 -7.27
C CYS A 277 -9.87 14.94 -6.52
N PHE A 278 -9.07 15.83 -7.12
CA PHE A 278 -8.80 17.15 -6.56
C PHE A 278 -10.10 17.90 -6.28
N LYS A 279 -11.02 17.86 -7.24
CA LYS A 279 -12.33 18.47 -7.10
C LYS A 279 -13.05 17.97 -5.86
N GLY A 280 -13.24 16.65 -5.76
CA GLY A 280 -13.98 16.04 -4.64
C GLY A 280 -13.32 16.29 -3.29
N ALA A 281 -11.99 16.32 -3.22
CA ALA A 281 -11.29 16.56 -1.97
C ALA A 281 -11.27 18.03 -1.55
N ILE A 282 -11.16 18.97 -2.49
CA ILE A 282 -11.31 20.40 -2.18
C ILE A 282 -12.73 20.66 -1.69
N GLU A 283 -13.74 20.13 -2.38
CA GLU A 283 -15.15 20.24 -1.98
C GLU A 283 -15.38 19.62 -0.59
N TYR A 284 -14.83 18.43 -0.34
CA TYR A 284 -14.89 17.79 0.98
C TYR A 284 -14.20 18.63 2.06
N TYR A 285 -12.95 19.04 1.85
CA TYR A 285 -12.19 19.80 2.84
C TYR A 285 -12.90 21.11 3.20
N ILE A 286 -13.34 21.88 2.19
CA ILE A 286 -14.00 23.17 2.42
C ILE A 286 -15.33 22.96 3.15
N ARG A 287 -16.12 21.95 2.77
CA ARG A 287 -17.37 21.65 3.47
C ARG A 287 -17.14 21.26 4.92
N GLU A 288 -16.21 20.34 5.18
CA GLU A 288 -15.97 19.83 6.55
C GLU A 288 -15.30 20.86 7.47
N HIS A 289 -14.33 21.65 6.96
CA HIS A 289 -13.50 22.53 7.80
C HIS A 289 -13.96 23.99 7.77
N ARG A 290 -14.70 24.41 6.75
CA ARG A 290 -15.14 25.80 6.56
C ARG A 290 -16.65 25.95 6.50
N GLY A 291 -17.41 24.84 6.51
CA GLY A 291 -18.88 24.86 6.50
C GLY A 291 -19.48 25.47 5.23
N SER A 292 -18.71 25.51 4.14
CA SER A 292 -19.09 26.18 2.89
C SER A 292 -19.29 25.17 1.77
N ASP A 293 -20.36 25.33 0.99
CA ASP A 293 -20.59 24.52 -0.21
C ASP A 293 -19.93 25.20 -1.42
N VAL A 294 -18.78 24.68 -1.83
CA VAL A 294 -18.07 25.11 -3.05
C VAL A 294 -18.50 24.23 -4.20
N ASN A 295 -18.81 24.83 -5.35
CA ASN A 295 -19.16 24.10 -6.56
C ASN A 295 -18.05 24.20 -7.60
N LEU A 296 -17.24 23.15 -7.70
CA LEU A 296 -16.15 23.09 -8.65
C LEU A 296 -16.58 22.56 -10.04
N ALA A 297 -17.87 22.46 -10.34
CA ALA A 297 -18.38 21.96 -11.63
C ALA A 297 -18.24 22.96 -12.80
N GLY A 298 -17.94 24.23 -12.51
CA GLY A 298 -17.82 25.26 -13.54
C GLY A 298 -16.56 25.13 -14.42
N ASN A 299 -16.69 25.40 -15.73
CA ASN A 299 -15.55 25.62 -16.63
C ASN A 299 -14.93 27.01 -16.38
N SER A 300 -14.35 27.25 -15.20
CA SER A 300 -13.78 28.55 -14.80
C SER A 300 -12.67 29.05 -15.71
N PHE A 301 -11.95 28.14 -16.33
CA PHE A 301 -10.91 28.45 -17.31
C PHE A 301 -11.27 27.92 -18.69
N SER A 302 -10.83 28.67 -19.71
CA SER A 302 -10.93 28.28 -21.12
C SER A 302 -10.11 27.02 -21.42
N SER A 303 -8.94 26.86 -20.79
CA SER A 303 -8.09 25.68 -20.96
C SER A 303 -8.25 24.68 -19.82
N LYS A 304 -8.32 23.39 -20.17
CA LYS A 304 -8.28 22.30 -19.18
C LYS A 304 -7.02 22.41 -18.31
N ARG A 305 -5.86 22.65 -18.93
CA ARG A 305 -4.56 22.80 -18.24
C ARG A 305 -4.57 23.87 -17.15
N ARG A 306 -5.08 25.08 -17.42
CA ARG A 306 -5.15 26.15 -16.41
C ARG A 306 -6.06 25.79 -15.25
N ARG A 307 -7.15 25.08 -15.52
CA ARG A 307 -8.03 24.56 -14.46
C ARG A 307 -7.33 23.56 -13.54
N TYR A 308 -6.50 22.66 -14.09
CA TYR A 308 -5.68 21.76 -13.25
C TYR A 308 -4.76 22.55 -12.35
N LEU A 309 -4.01 23.49 -12.92
CA LEU A 309 -3.09 24.32 -12.16
C LEU A 309 -3.80 25.08 -11.05
N PHE A 310 -5.02 25.57 -11.30
CA PHE A 310 -5.83 26.24 -10.30
C PHE A 310 -6.24 25.28 -9.19
N LEU A 311 -6.81 24.10 -9.50
CA LEU A 311 -7.19 23.13 -8.48
C LEU A 311 -5.98 22.64 -7.65
N HIS A 312 -4.84 22.40 -8.30
CA HIS A 312 -3.59 22.09 -7.59
C HIS A 312 -3.19 23.22 -6.65
N THR A 313 -3.25 24.46 -7.12
CA THR A 313 -2.92 25.65 -6.31
C THR A 313 -3.85 25.78 -5.11
N VAL A 314 -5.16 25.60 -5.32
CA VAL A 314 -6.17 25.59 -4.24
C VAL A 314 -5.85 24.49 -3.25
N PHE A 315 -5.65 23.27 -3.74
CA PHE A 315 -5.37 22.12 -2.90
C PHE A 315 -4.12 22.33 -2.02
N PHE A 316 -3.01 22.76 -2.63
CA PHE A 316 -1.74 22.99 -1.94
C PHE A 316 -1.65 24.32 -1.18
N LEU A 317 -2.65 25.20 -1.21
CA LEU A 317 -2.62 26.45 -0.44
C LEU A 317 -3.75 26.57 0.58
N LEU A 318 -4.86 25.84 0.38
CA LEU A 318 -6.03 25.86 1.27
C LEU A 318 -6.28 24.54 1.99
N CYS A 319 -6.08 23.38 1.35
CA CYS A 319 -6.63 22.11 1.83
C CYS A 319 -5.68 21.27 2.69
N ASN A 320 -4.41 21.64 2.77
CA ASN A 320 -3.44 20.89 3.55
C ASN A 320 -2.98 21.75 4.75
N ASP A 321 -3.57 21.48 5.91
CA ASP A 321 -3.35 22.30 7.12
C ASP A 321 -1.89 22.30 7.59
N SER A 322 -1.06 21.35 7.12
CA SER A 322 0.39 21.37 7.35
C SER A 322 1.11 22.51 6.61
N ILE A 323 0.43 23.22 5.69
CA ILE A 323 0.96 24.27 4.80
C ILE A 323 1.35 25.59 5.52
N GLN A 324 1.21 25.66 6.84
CA GLN A 324 1.90 26.71 7.59
C GLN A 324 3.42 26.43 7.70
N SER A 325 3.87 25.19 7.46
CA SER A 325 5.30 24.87 7.42
C SER A 325 6.01 25.56 6.26
N THR A 326 7.28 25.92 6.46
CA THR A 326 8.16 26.49 5.43
C THR A 326 8.32 25.54 4.23
N GLU A 327 8.35 24.23 4.47
CA GLU A 327 8.52 23.17 3.47
C GLU A 327 7.41 23.16 2.41
N SER A 328 6.16 23.45 2.81
CA SER A 328 5.04 23.54 1.87
C SER A 328 5.16 24.69 0.88
N LYS A 329 5.77 25.81 1.32
CA LYS A 329 5.96 27.00 0.49
C LYS A 329 6.96 26.70 -0.61
N GLU A 330 8.06 26.05 -0.23
CA GLU A 330 9.09 25.59 -1.15
C GLU A 330 8.50 24.63 -2.18
N LEU A 331 7.58 23.75 -1.81
CA LEU A 331 7.01 22.81 -2.77
C LEU A 331 6.11 23.48 -3.81
N VAL A 332 5.20 24.37 -3.39
CA VAL A 332 4.32 25.07 -4.36
C VAL A 332 5.19 25.90 -5.31
N TYR A 333 6.22 26.55 -4.78
CA TYR A 333 7.22 27.24 -5.56
C TYR A 333 7.93 26.29 -6.56
N LEU A 334 8.50 25.19 -6.08
CA LEU A 334 9.17 24.17 -6.89
C LEU A 334 8.27 23.62 -8.00
N PHE A 335 6.99 23.38 -7.70
CA PHE A 335 5.99 22.95 -8.68
C PHE A 335 5.84 23.98 -9.80
N TRP A 336 5.64 25.26 -9.46
CA TRP A 336 5.51 26.33 -10.46
C TRP A 336 6.81 26.62 -11.22
N GLU A 337 7.95 26.39 -10.60
CA GLU A 337 9.27 26.47 -11.25
C GLU A 337 9.55 25.26 -12.15
N SER A 338 8.83 24.14 -11.99
CA SER A 338 8.97 22.96 -12.83
C SER A 338 8.18 22.99 -14.14
N ILE A 339 7.22 23.93 -14.29
CA ILE A 339 6.29 24.00 -15.43
C ILE A 339 6.47 25.27 -16.28
N PRO A 340 6.22 25.23 -17.60
CA PRO A 340 6.40 26.38 -18.49
C PRO A 340 5.27 27.42 -18.40
N ASP A 341 4.19 27.12 -17.68
CA ASP A 341 2.99 27.95 -17.62
C ASP A 341 3.25 29.31 -16.94
N ALA A 342 2.58 30.35 -17.44
CA ALA A 342 2.55 31.65 -16.78
C ALA A 342 1.87 31.56 -15.42
N PHE A 343 2.24 32.45 -14.49
CA PHE A 343 1.54 32.54 -13.22
C PHE A 343 0.08 32.96 -13.40
N PHE A 344 -0.74 32.75 -12.36
CA PHE A 344 -2.06 33.34 -12.33
C PHE A 344 -1.97 34.83 -12.04
N THR A 345 -2.77 35.61 -12.73
CA THR A 345 -3.06 37.00 -12.34
C THR A 345 -4.03 37.01 -11.17
N ARG A 346 -4.05 38.10 -10.40
CA ARG A 346 -5.03 38.29 -9.32
C ARG A 346 -6.47 38.26 -9.86
N ASN A 347 -6.69 38.84 -11.04
CA ASN A 347 -7.99 38.83 -11.70
C ASN A 347 -8.43 37.43 -12.12
N GLU A 348 -7.51 36.60 -12.65
CA GLU A 348 -7.81 35.19 -12.97
C GLU A 348 -8.16 34.39 -11.71
N LEU A 349 -7.43 34.58 -10.60
CA LEU A 349 -7.74 33.91 -9.34
C LEU A 349 -9.08 34.36 -8.77
N ASN A 350 -9.33 35.67 -8.70
CA ASN A 350 -10.61 36.21 -8.24
C ASN A 350 -11.78 35.67 -9.09
N HIS A 351 -11.66 35.74 -10.41
CA HIS A 351 -12.69 35.23 -11.32
C HIS A 351 -12.94 33.73 -11.12
N ALA A 352 -11.88 32.93 -10.95
CA ALA A 352 -12.01 31.51 -10.69
C ALA A 352 -12.67 31.23 -9.33
N CYS A 353 -12.29 31.98 -8.29
CA CYS A 353 -12.90 31.90 -6.96
C CYS A 353 -14.39 32.27 -7.00
N ASP A 354 -14.76 33.36 -7.67
CA ASP A 354 -16.16 33.79 -7.86
C ASP A 354 -16.99 32.69 -8.53
N LYS A 355 -16.47 32.14 -9.62
CA LYS A 355 -17.16 31.10 -10.40
C LYS A 355 -17.33 29.79 -9.66
N HIS A 356 -16.46 29.54 -8.68
CA HIS A 356 -16.50 28.37 -7.84
C HIS A 356 -17.18 28.61 -6.48
N HIS A 357 -17.67 29.83 -6.25
CA HIS A 357 -18.35 30.24 -5.02
C HIS A 357 -17.49 30.15 -3.75
N PHE A 358 -16.18 30.41 -3.88
CA PHE A 358 -15.32 30.58 -2.71
C PHE A 358 -15.73 31.84 -1.93
N MET A 359 -15.85 31.71 -0.61
CA MET A 359 -16.17 32.82 0.27
C MET A 359 -14.96 33.76 0.40
N GLU A 360 -15.20 35.02 0.77
CA GLU A 360 -14.14 36.03 0.97
C GLU A 360 -12.96 35.61 1.86
N PRO A 361 -13.15 34.96 3.03
CA PRO A 361 -12.00 34.52 3.83
C PRO A 361 -11.12 33.50 3.10
N GLU A 362 -11.71 32.54 2.39
CA GLU A 362 -10.98 31.49 1.67
C GLU A 362 -10.22 32.06 0.47
N ARG A 363 -10.90 32.92 -0.29
CA ARG A 363 -10.34 33.66 -1.42
C ARG A 363 -9.15 34.52 -0.99
N SER A 364 -9.32 35.29 0.08
CA SER A 364 -8.27 36.17 0.60
C SER A 364 -7.05 35.37 1.03
N ILE A 365 -7.25 34.27 1.77
CA ILE A 365 -6.16 33.37 2.18
C ILE A 365 -5.46 32.76 0.97
N LEU A 366 -6.21 32.25 -0.03
CA LEU A 366 -5.65 31.66 -1.24
C LEU A 366 -4.78 32.65 -2.00
N ILE A 367 -5.32 33.84 -2.26
CA ILE A 367 -4.64 34.88 -3.03
C ILE A 367 -3.40 35.39 -2.29
N GLN A 368 -3.51 35.67 -1.00
CA GLN A 368 -2.38 36.11 -0.18
C GLN A 368 -1.29 35.03 -0.09
N ASN A 369 -1.68 33.76 0.08
CA ASN A 369 -0.74 32.64 0.08
C ASN A 369 -0.09 32.46 -1.29
N TYR A 370 -0.84 32.60 -2.39
CA TYR A 370 -0.29 32.50 -3.74
C TYR A 370 0.71 33.63 -4.01
N GLU A 371 0.35 34.87 -3.69
CA GLU A 371 1.19 36.05 -3.88
C GLU A 371 2.51 35.95 -3.11
N SER A 372 2.43 35.60 -1.83
CA SER A 372 3.61 35.50 -0.96
C SER A 372 4.52 34.33 -1.31
N LYS A 373 3.99 33.23 -1.87
CA LYS A 373 4.72 31.97 -2.05
C LYS A 373 5.15 31.69 -3.50
N VAL A 374 4.45 32.26 -4.49
CA VAL A 374 4.68 31.94 -5.91
C VAL A 374 5.19 33.14 -6.70
N SER A 375 4.72 34.35 -6.37
CA SER A 375 4.95 35.56 -7.18
C SER A 375 5.84 36.58 -6.48
N SER A 376 6.78 36.14 -5.63
CA SER A 376 7.55 36.93 -4.64
C SER A 376 8.22 38.25 -5.10
N SER A 377 8.19 38.59 -6.38
CA SER A 377 8.66 39.88 -6.92
C SER A 377 7.90 40.42 -8.14
N LYS A 378 6.83 39.75 -8.63
CA LYS A 378 6.17 40.10 -9.90
C LYS A 378 4.75 40.60 -9.68
N SER A 379 4.41 41.70 -10.35
CA SER A 379 3.03 42.22 -10.38
C SER A 379 2.07 41.17 -10.94
N MET A 380 1.03 40.85 -10.18
CA MET A 380 -0.04 39.94 -10.58
C MET A 380 -1.18 40.64 -11.32
N GLU A 381 -1.02 41.91 -11.70
CA GLU A 381 -2.05 42.68 -12.39
C GLU A 381 -2.20 42.27 -13.86
N THR A 382 -1.10 41.91 -14.51
CA THR A 382 -1.08 41.52 -15.92
C THR A 382 -0.49 40.13 -16.10
N PRO A 383 -0.95 39.36 -17.10
CA PRO A 383 -0.37 38.07 -17.40
C PRO A 383 1.02 38.27 -17.97
N ILE A 384 2.04 37.98 -17.17
CA ILE A 384 3.44 38.10 -17.58
C ILE A 384 3.89 36.72 -18.10
N PRO A 385 4.32 36.61 -19.37
CA PRO A 385 4.89 35.37 -19.87
C PRO A 385 6.14 35.01 -19.05
N ARG A 386 6.41 33.72 -18.86
CA ARG A 386 7.64 33.28 -18.20
C ARG A 386 8.86 33.74 -19.02
N SER A 387 9.97 34.01 -18.35
CA SER A 387 11.20 34.42 -19.03
C SER A 387 11.68 33.32 -19.98
N LEU A 388 12.39 33.71 -21.04
CA LEU A 388 12.98 32.74 -21.97
C LEU A 388 13.88 31.74 -21.23
N VAL A 389 14.65 32.20 -20.25
CA VAL A 389 15.51 31.37 -19.40
C VAL A 389 14.69 30.28 -18.67
N HIS A 390 13.53 30.64 -18.12
CA HIS A 390 12.63 29.69 -17.48
C HIS A 390 12.07 28.66 -18.45
N LEU A 391 11.60 29.11 -19.61
CA LEU A 391 11.08 28.23 -20.66
C LEU A 391 12.16 27.24 -21.13
N CYS A 392 13.39 27.72 -21.36
CA CYS A 392 14.54 26.89 -21.68
C CYS A 392 14.81 25.85 -20.58
N ARG A 393 14.80 26.25 -19.29
CA ARG A 393 14.95 25.31 -18.18
C ARG A 393 13.90 24.21 -18.22
N CYS A 394 12.62 24.55 -18.37
CA CYS A 394 11.55 23.57 -18.43
C CYS A 394 11.74 22.60 -19.59
N SER A 395 12.07 23.09 -20.78
CA SER A 395 12.33 22.25 -21.95
C SER A 395 13.55 21.33 -21.77
N ILE A 396 14.66 21.83 -21.21
CA ILE A 396 15.84 21.02 -20.93
C ILE A 396 15.51 19.94 -19.90
N ARG A 397 14.86 20.31 -18.78
CA ARG A 397 14.45 19.35 -17.74
C ARG A 397 13.49 18.30 -18.29
N GLU A 398 12.54 18.67 -19.14
CA GLU A 398 11.62 17.73 -19.79
C GLU A 398 12.38 16.73 -20.68
N CYS A 399 13.34 17.21 -21.48
CA CYS A 399 14.19 16.36 -22.32
C CYS A 399 15.04 15.41 -21.46
N MET A 400 15.76 15.93 -20.46
CA MET A 400 16.58 15.13 -19.55
C MET A 400 15.75 14.13 -18.74
N GLY A 401 14.59 14.54 -18.23
CA GLY A 401 13.68 13.67 -17.51
C GLY A 401 13.16 12.55 -18.40
N SER A 402 12.85 12.84 -19.67
CA SER A 402 12.46 11.85 -20.69
C SER A 402 13.56 10.86 -21.02
N ASN A 403 14.83 11.28 -20.90
CA ASN A 403 16.00 10.44 -21.12
C ASN A 403 16.54 9.77 -19.84
N PHE A 404 15.84 9.89 -18.70
CA PHE A 404 16.28 9.39 -17.39
C PHE A 404 17.63 9.97 -16.93
N GLU A 405 17.90 11.21 -17.33
CA GLU A 405 19.11 11.94 -16.98
C GLU A 405 18.89 12.88 -15.78
N LEU A 406 17.67 13.05 -15.27
CA LEU A 406 17.44 13.79 -14.03
C LEU A 406 17.50 12.86 -12.80
N PRO A 407 18.16 13.27 -11.70
CA PRO A 407 18.96 14.49 -11.55
C PRO A 407 20.43 14.33 -12.01
N PHE A 408 20.93 13.10 -12.22
CA PHE A 408 22.37 12.80 -12.30
C PHE A 408 23.11 13.35 -13.52
N GLY A 409 22.43 13.43 -14.67
CA GLY A 409 22.98 13.94 -15.92
C GLY A 409 23.24 15.44 -15.91
N VAL A 410 22.71 16.19 -14.93
CA VAL A 410 22.96 17.64 -14.82
C VAL A 410 24.44 17.91 -14.58
N ASP A 411 25.12 17.07 -13.79
CA ASP A 411 26.55 17.23 -13.51
C ASP A 411 27.43 17.12 -14.75
N SER A 412 27.02 16.27 -15.70
CA SER A 412 27.74 16.05 -16.95
C SER A 412 27.60 17.17 -17.99
N LEU A 413 26.69 18.13 -17.77
CA LEU A 413 26.53 19.27 -18.67
C LEU A 413 27.72 20.22 -18.54
N LEU A 414 28.25 20.66 -19.68
CA LEU A 414 29.33 21.65 -19.77
C LEU A 414 28.78 23.09 -19.67
N ILE A 415 28.06 23.38 -18.58
CA ILE A 415 27.45 24.68 -18.29
C ILE A 415 27.90 25.18 -16.92
N PRO A 416 27.83 26.51 -16.66
CA PRO A 416 28.16 27.07 -15.35
C PRO A 416 27.33 26.46 -14.20
N GLU A 417 27.91 26.42 -13.00
CA GLU A 417 27.30 25.77 -11.83
C GLU A 417 25.96 26.38 -11.44
N ASP A 418 25.78 27.69 -11.61
CA ASP A 418 24.51 28.37 -11.32
C ASP A 418 23.38 27.88 -12.23
N PHE A 419 23.68 27.57 -13.49
CA PHE A 419 22.69 26.94 -14.39
C PHE A 419 22.41 25.49 -14.01
N LYS A 420 23.38 24.75 -13.46
CA LYS A 420 23.15 23.40 -12.94
C LYS A 420 22.23 23.42 -11.72
N LYS A 421 22.49 24.30 -10.75
CA LYS A 421 21.61 24.52 -9.59
C LYS A 421 20.21 24.96 -10.02
N TYR A 422 20.13 25.85 -11.01
CA TYR A 422 18.85 26.28 -11.59
C TYR A 422 18.09 25.12 -12.25
N LEU A 423 18.78 24.25 -13.01
CA LEU A 423 18.21 23.03 -13.58
C LEU A 423 17.78 22.02 -12.51
N ARG A 424 18.45 21.95 -11.36
CA ARG A 424 18.03 21.10 -10.23
C ARG A 424 16.90 21.68 -9.39
N LEU A 425 16.51 22.93 -9.65
CA LEU A 425 15.54 23.69 -8.86
C LEU A 425 16.03 24.00 -7.43
N GLU A 426 17.34 24.08 -7.21
CA GLU A 426 17.93 24.36 -5.89
C GLU A 426 17.93 25.86 -5.55
N ILE A 427 17.91 26.73 -6.56
CA ILE A 427 17.97 28.19 -6.40
C ILE A 427 16.89 28.84 -7.28
N PRO A 428 16.07 29.77 -6.73
CA PRO A 428 15.28 30.71 -7.51
C PRO A 428 16.19 31.49 -8.46
N TYR A 429 15.88 31.57 -9.75
CA TYR A 429 16.62 32.54 -10.58
C TYR A 429 16.16 33.95 -10.22
N GLU A 430 16.77 34.51 -9.20
CA GLU A 430 16.85 35.94 -9.01
C GLU A 430 17.80 36.42 -10.09
N SER A 431 17.24 36.93 -11.18
CA SER A 431 18.02 37.80 -12.05
C SER A 431 18.46 38.96 -11.16
N GLU A 432 19.72 38.92 -10.72
CA GLU A 432 20.38 40.11 -10.19
C GLU A 432 20.07 41.24 -11.17
N SER A 433 19.34 42.22 -10.66
CA SER A 433 19.14 43.51 -11.28
C SER A 433 20.49 44.03 -11.75
N THR A 434 20.72 43.93 -13.06
CA THR A 434 21.77 44.66 -13.78
C THR A 434 21.11 45.47 -14.88
#